data_AF-A0A2E0ZIA3-F1
#
_entry.id   AF-A0A2E0ZIA3-F1
#
_cell.length_a   1.000
_cell.length_b   1.000
_cell.length_c   1.000
_cell.angle_alpha   90.00
_cell.angle_beta   90.00
_cell.angle_gamma   90.00
#
_symmetry.space_group_name_H-M   'P 1'
#
loop_
_entity.id
_entity.type
_entity.pdbx_description
1 polymer ?
#
loop_
_entity_poly.entity_id
_entity_poly.type
_entity_poly.pdbx_seq_one_letter_code
_entity_poly.pdbx_strand_id
1 'polypeptide(L)'
;MGLFLLTTEQKTLLQTLVGFIEMGKLKEPIVPFPVGQPTTQFAIYLKGEDSFKFKRISDLDSLCDAGLLRYRWNRYGNGRLYYVTEAGATAVANNFKMPAESFAENLSLALLVATLSGGQITLDGIKERQTVREIVDDPVLRHTAVTLLITSLQNTAEQLLPWPEFRSYYTITEQLQTALLIPKPKIIELQSLFSQLTTPQTTLTAWPQLWAHLYPLLLIAQLRTS
;
A
#
# COMPACT_ATOMS: atom_id res chain seq x y z
N MET A 1 13.73 -4.32 -6.62
CA MET A 1 12.84 -5.51 -6.71
C MET A 1 12.20 -5.75 -5.35
N GLY A 2 10.87 -5.87 -5.31
CA GLY A 2 10.06 -6.08 -4.10
C GLY A 2 8.76 -5.26 -4.16
N LEU A 3 7.97 -5.32 -5.25
CA LEU A 3 6.96 -6.36 -5.54
C LEU A 3 6.19 -6.73 -4.26
N PHE A 4 4.92 -6.30 -4.13
CA PHE A 4 3.97 -6.59 -3.05
C PHE A 4 4.56 -7.50 -1.96
N LEU A 5 4.82 -6.95 -0.76
CA LEU A 5 5.39 -7.63 0.41
C LEU A 5 4.49 -8.79 0.88
N LEU A 6 4.39 -9.81 0.04
CA LEU A 6 3.56 -10.99 0.14
C LEU A 6 4.47 -12.21 0.01
N THR A 7 4.19 -13.22 0.83
CA THR A 7 4.89 -14.50 0.74
C THR A 7 4.54 -15.21 -0.57
N THR A 8 5.36 -16.17 -0.99
CA THR A 8 5.04 -17.04 -2.13
C THR A 8 3.68 -17.73 -1.92
N GLU A 9 3.37 -18.17 -0.70
CA GLU A 9 2.09 -18.79 -0.37
C GLU A 9 0.90 -17.83 -0.59
N GLN A 10 1.03 -16.56 -0.22
CA GLN A 10 -0.02 -15.54 -0.41
C GLN A 10 -0.22 -15.19 -1.89
N LYS A 11 0.86 -15.11 -2.65
CA LYS A 11 0.82 -14.91 -4.11
C LYS A 11 0.11 -16.06 -4.81
N THR A 12 0.49 -17.31 -4.48
CA THR A 12 -0.16 -18.51 -5.01
C THR A 12 -1.63 -18.58 -4.61
N LEU A 13 -1.96 -18.21 -3.36
CA LEU A 13 -3.35 -18.14 -2.89
C LEU A 13 -4.17 -17.19 -3.76
N LEU A 14 -3.72 -15.95 -3.95
CA LEU A 14 -4.43 -14.98 -4.78
C LEU A 14 -4.56 -15.45 -6.24
N GLN A 15 -3.48 -15.95 -6.85
CA GLN A 15 -3.50 -16.50 -8.21
C GLN A 15 -4.55 -17.60 -8.37
N THR A 16 -4.62 -18.50 -7.38
CA THR A 16 -5.57 -19.61 -7.38
C THR A 16 -7.01 -19.12 -7.28
N LEU A 17 -7.28 -18.15 -6.38
CA LEU A 17 -8.62 -17.57 -6.22
C LEU A 17 -9.08 -16.84 -7.48
N VAL A 18 -8.23 -16.01 -8.08
CA VAL A 18 -8.53 -15.30 -9.34
C VAL A 18 -8.77 -16.30 -10.46
N GLY A 19 -7.92 -17.31 -10.62
CA GLY A 19 -8.09 -18.36 -11.62
C GLY A 19 -9.42 -19.10 -11.48
N PHE A 20 -9.86 -19.43 -10.26
CA PHE A 20 -11.17 -20.06 -10.07
C PHE A 20 -12.36 -19.15 -10.40
N ILE A 21 -12.23 -17.84 -10.18
CA ILE A 21 -13.26 -16.86 -10.54
C ILE A 21 -13.37 -16.74 -12.06
N GLU A 22 -12.24 -16.61 -12.76
CA GLU A 22 -12.19 -16.51 -14.22
C GLU A 22 -12.74 -17.78 -14.91
N MET A 23 -12.49 -18.95 -14.32
CA MET A 23 -13.08 -20.22 -14.78
C MET A 23 -14.56 -20.39 -14.42
N GLY A 24 -15.18 -19.46 -13.69
CA GLY A 24 -16.57 -19.54 -13.24
C GLY A 24 -16.83 -20.62 -12.19
N LYS A 25 -15.77 -21.16 -11.57
CA LYS A 25 -15.81 -22.20 -10.53
C LYS A 25 -16.03 -21.60 -9.13
N LEU A 26 -15.51 -20.41 -8.89
CA LEU A 26 -15.72 -19.67 -7.65
C LEU A 26 -16.56 -18.43 -7.93
N LYS A 27 -17.64 -18.24 -7.17
CA LYS A 27 -18.43 -17.01 -7.20
C LYS A 27 -18.08 -16.15 -6.00
N GLU A 28 -18.05 -14.85 -6.21
CA GLU A 28 -17.94 -13.90 -5.11
C GLU A 28 -19.28 -13.69 -4.40
N PRO A 29 -19.32 -13.54 -3.06
CA PRO A 29 -18.16 -13.48 -2.16
C PRO A 29 -17.48 -14.83 -1.92
N ILE A 30 -16.17 -14.78 -1.73
CA ILE A 30 -15.36 -15.89 -1.25
C ILE A 30 -15.63 -16.05 0.26
N VAL A 31 -16.10 -17.24 0.65
CA VAL A 31 -16.46 -17.55 2.05
C VAL A 31 -15.60 -18.71 2.54
N PRO A 32 -14.53 -18.44 3.32
CA PRO A 32 -13.72 -19.50 3.90
C PRO A 32 -14.42 -20.13 5.11
N PHE A 33 -14.31 -21.44 5.27
CA PHE A 33 -14.80 -22.18 6.44
C PHE A 33 -13.69 -23.05 7.04
N PRO A 34 -13.65 -23.23 8.37
CA PRO A 34 -12.64 -24.05 9.03
C PRO A 34 -12.82 -25.53 8.72
N VAL A 35 -11.71 -26.26 8.58
CA VAL A 35 -11.67 -27.71 8.34
C VAL A 35 -10.86 -28.41 9.44
N GLY A 36 -11.45 -29.45 10.02
CA GLY A 36 -10.86 -30.24 11.11
C GLY A 36 -11.10 -29.65 12.51
N GLN A 37 -10.91 -30.47 13.54
CA GLN A 37 -10.91 -30.05 14.94
C GLN A 37 -9.67 -30.65 15.66
N PRO A 38 -8.73 -29.83 16.17
CA PRO A 38 -8.69 -28.36 16.08
C PRO A 38 -8.55 -27.86 14.63
N THR A 39 -8.91 -26.61 14.36
CA THR A 39 -8.81 -26.02 13.01
C THR A 39 -7.36 -26.00 12.54
N THR A 40 -7.05 -26.82 11.53
CA THR A 40 -5.70 -26.90 10.95
C THR A 40 -5.63 -26.24 9.58
N GLN A 41 -6.78 -26.09 8.91
CA GLN A 41 -6.91 -25.54 7.57
C GLN A 41 -8.26 -24.83 7.41
N PHE A 42 -8.36 -24.07 6.33
CA PHE A 42 -9.58 -23.44 5.85
C PHE A 42 -9.87 -23.95 4.44
N ALA A 43 -11.13 -23.95 4.05
CA ALA A 43 -11.55 -24.32 2.71
C ALA A 43 -12.56 -23.33 2.12
N ILE A 44 -12.64 -23.31 0.79
CA ILE A 44 -13.58 -22.53 0.00
C ILE A 44 -14.31 -23.49 -0.94
N TYR A 45 -15.63 -23.39 -0.99
CA TYR A 45 -16.44 -24.20 -1.90
C TYR A 45 -16.22 -23.77 -3.35
N LEU A 46 -15.98 -24.75 -4.21
CA LEU A 46 -15.93 -24.59 -5.66
C LEU A 46 -17.16 -25.24 -6.31
N LYS A 47 -17.67 -24.62 -7.37
CA LYS A 47 -18.80 -25.13 -8.12
C LYS A 47 -18.37 -26.36 -8.94
N GLY A 48 -18.90 -27.52 -8.59
CA GLY A 48 -18.70 -28.76 -9.34
C GLY A 48 -17.36 -29.45 -9.10
N GLU A 49 -16.60 -29.03 -8.08
CA GLU A 49 -15.30 -29.61 -7.72
C GLU A 49 -15.14 -29.70 -6.19
N ASP A 50 -14.10 -30.42 -5.75
CA ASP A 50 -13.71 -30.44 -4.36
C ASP A 50 -13.36 -29.04 -3.85
N SER A 51 -13.58 -28.83 -2.55
CA SER A 51 -13.27 -27.53 -1.93
C SER A 51 -11.78 -27.25 -1.97
N PHE A 52 -11.42 -26.02 -2.35
CA PHE A 52 -10.03 -25.55 -2.32
C PHE A 52 -9.60 -25.30 -0.89
N LYS A 53 -8.48 -25.89 -0.46
CA LYS A 53 -7.97 -25.81 0.92
C LYS A 53 -6.73 -24.94 1.02
N PHE A 54 -6.63 -24.17 2.09
CA PHE A 54 -5.47 -23.34 2.42
C PHE A 54 -5.23 -23.31 3.94
N LYS A 55 -4.02 -22.97 4.37
CA LYS A 55 -3.60 -23.21 5.77
C LYS A 55 -4.07 -22.13 6.74
N ARG A 56 -3.95 -20.84 6.37
CA ARG A 56 -4.11 -19.74 7.32
C ARG A 56 -5.10 -18.70 6.82
N ILE A 57 -6.06 -18.35 7.66
CA ILE A 57 -6.98 -17.23 7.39
C ILE A 57 -6.25 -15.89 7.30
N SER A 58 -5.13 -15.74 8.03
CA SER A 58 -4.30 -14.53 8.00
C SER A 58 -3.69 -14.23 6.63
N ASP A 59 -3.63 -15.21 5.72
CA ASP A 59 -3.16 -14.97 4.35
C ASP A 59 -4.20 -14.17 3.55
N LEU A 60 -5.51 -14.44 3.75
CA LEU A 60 -6.57 -13.61 3.16
C LEU A 60 -6.56 -12.20 3.76
N ASP A 61 -6.29 -12.08 5.06
CA ASP A 61 -6.17 -10.78 5.72
C ASP A 61 -4.97 -9.99 5.19
N SER A 62 -3.82 -10.65 4.99
CA SER A 62 -2.65 -10.01 4.38
C SER A 62 -2.91 -9.53 2.96
N LEU A 63 -3.70 -10.28 2.18
CA LEU A 63 -4.14 -9.87 0.84
C LEU A 63 -5.14 -8.70 0.89
N CYS A 64 -5.97 -8.62 1.93
CA CYS A 64 -6.82 -7.46 2.18
C CYS A 64 -6.02 -6.22 2.57
N ASP A 65 -5.02 -6.37 3.43
CA ASP A 65 -4.16 -5.26 3.85
C ASP A 65 -3.28 -4.76 2.68
N ALA A 66 -2.94 -5.67 1.76
CA ALA A 66 -2.31 -5.36 0.48
C ALA A 66 -3.30 -4.84 -0.58
N GLY A 67 -4.59 -4.65 -0.23
CA GLY A 67 -5.72 -4.21 -1.07
C GLY A 67 -5.94 -4.99 -2.36
N LEU A 68 -5.42 -6.21 -2.43
CA LEU A 68 -5.67 -7.18 -3.50
C LEU A 68 -6.99 -7.93 -3.29
N LEU A 69 -7.43 -7.99 -2.03
CA LEU A 69 -8.77 -8.38 -1.63
C LEU A 69 -9.43 -7.24 -0.85
N ARG A 70 -10.74 -7.28 -0.74
CA ARG A 70 -11.52 -6.51 0.24
C ARG A 70 -12.45 -7.47 0.97
N TYR A 71 -12.82 -7.16 2.20
CA TYR A 71 -13.83 -7.94 2.92
C TYR A 71 -14.94 -7.06 3.44
N ARG A 72 -16.11 -7.68 3.65
CA ARG A 72 -17.16 -7.15 4.50
C ARG A 72 -17.60 -8.22 5.49
N TRP A 73 -18.11 -7.81 6.64
CA TRP A 73 -18.73 -8.72 7.57
C TRP A 73 -20.06 -9.24 7.01
N ASN A 74 -20.35 -10.52 7.28
CA ASN A 74 -21.68 -11.06 7.02
C ASN A 74 -22.72 -10.38 7.94
N ARG A 75 -24.01 -10.59 7.66
CA ARG A 75 -25.11 -9.94 8.41
C ARG A 75 -25.10 -10.24 9.92
N TYR A 76 -24.43 -11.31 10.34
CA TYR A 76 -24.34 -11.77 11.73
C TYR A 76 -23.05 -11.31 12.43
N GLY A 77 -22.15 -10.61 11.73
CA GLY A 77 -20.88 -10.13 12.28
C GLY A 77 -19.85 -11.21 12.64
N ASN A 78 -20.10 -12.48 12.31
CA ASN A 78 -19.29 -13.62 12.75
C ASN A 78 -18.48 -14.29 11.63
N GLY A 79 -18.58 -13.77 10.40
CA GLY A 79 -17.84 -14.28 9.24
C GLY A 79 -17.50 -13.18 8.26
N ARG A 80 -16.32 -13.29 7.62
CA ARG A 80 -15.85 -12.36 6.59
C ARG A 80 -16.19 -12.89 5.19
N LEU A 81 -16.70 -11.99 4.36
CA LEU A 81 -17.02 -12.22 2.95
C LEU A 81 -15.97 -11.47 2.12
N TYR A 82 -15.10 -12.20 1.43
CA TYR A 82 -13.98 -11.63 0.69
C TYR A 82 -14.33 -11.44 -0.80
N TYR A 83 -13.73 -10.43 -1.41
CA TYR A 83 -13.87 -10.08 -2.82
C TYR A 83 -12.49 -9.72 -3.37
N VAL A 84 -12.18 -10.21 -4.56
CA VAL A 84 -11.03 -9.78 -5.34
C VAL A 84 -11.24 -8.34 -5.79
N THR A 85 -10.24 -7.50 -5.60
CA THR A 85 -10.25 -6.14 -6.13
C THR A 85 -9.73 -6.14 -7.57
N GLU A 86 -10.00 -5.08 -8.32
CA GLU A 86 -9.41 -4.88 -9.65
C GLU A 86 -7.87 -4.90 -9.59
N ALA A 87 -7.30 -4.31 -8.53
CA ALA A 87 -5.87 -4.38 -8.25
C ALA A 87 -5.39 -5.84 -8.03
N GLY A 88 -6.17 -6.66 -7.32
CA GLY A 88 -5.91 -8.09 -7.13
C GLY A 88 -5.88 -8.88 -8.42
N ALA A 89 -6.88 -8.69 -9.28
CA ALA A 89 -6.93 -9.32 -10.60
C ALA A 89 -5.76 -8.88 -11.50
N THR A 90 -5.48 -7.58 -11.54
CA THR A 90 -4.37 -7.00 -12.32
C THR A 90 -3.01 -7.48 -11.83
N ALA A 91 -2.83 -7.59 -10.51
CA ALA A 91 -1.60 -8.12 -9.93
C ALA A 91 -1.37 -9.58 -10.35
N VAL A 92 -2.42 -10.41 -10.41
CA VAL A 92 -2.31 -11.80 -10.90
C VAL A 92 -1.97 -11.82 -12.40
N ALA A 93 -2.68 -11.06 -13.23
CA ALA A 93 -2.46 -11.00 -14.67
C ALA A 93 -1.01 -10.61 -15.03
N ASN A 94 -0.41 -9.71 -14.26
CA ASN A 94 0.97 -9.25 -14.45
C ASN A 94 2.01 -10.08 -13.67
N ASN A 95 1.66 -11.25 -13.12
CA ASN A 95 2.55 -12.08 -12.30
C ASN A 95 3.20 -11.32 -11.13
N PHE A 96 2.42 -10.45 -10.49
CA PHE A 96 2.82 -9.52 -9.43
C PHE A 96 3.92 -8.53 -9.82
N LYS A 97 4.30 -8.47 -11.09
CA LYS A 97 5.14 -7.39 -11.63
C LYS A 97 4.27 -6.15 -11.76
N MET A 98 4.83 -4.98 -11.43
CA MET A 98 4.12 -3.74 -11.76
C MET A 98 3.91 -3.68 -13.28
N PRO A 99 2.76 -3.18 -13.76
CA PRO A 99 2.65 -2.74 -15.14
C PRO A 99 3.85 -1.82 -15.44
N ALA A 100 4.52 -2.04 -16.56
CA ALA A 100 5.57 -1.15 -17.03
C ALA A 100 4.89 0.16 -17.48
N GLU A 101 4.61 1.03 -16.51
CA GLU A 101 4.11 2.40 -16.68
C GLU A 101 2.70 2.54 -17.30
N SER A 102 1.91 3.45 -16.70
CA SER A 102 0.77 4.20 -17.30
C SER A 102 -0.20 4.79 -16.24
N PHE A 103 0.16 4.82 -14.96
CA PHE A 103 -0.58 5.65 -13.97
C PHE A 103 0.18 6.90 -13.53
N ALA A 104 1.49 6.96 -13.74
CA ALA A 104 2.30 8.14 -13.45
C ALA A 104 1.95 9.34 -14.36
N GLU A 105 1.38 9.11 -15.54
CA GLU A 105 1.09 10.19 -16.50
C GLU A 105 -0.08 11.11 -16.07
N ASN A 106 -0.93 10.68 -15.12
CA ASN A 106 -2.09 11.47 -14.69
C ASN A 106 -1.97 12.03 -13.26
N LEU A 107 -0.94 11.68 -12.49
CA LEU A 107 -0.71 12.19 -11.13
C LEU A 107 0.49 13.13 -11.13
N SER A 108 0.24 14.39 -11.48
CA SER A 108 1.25 15.44 -11.33
C SER A 108 1.72 15.52 -9.87
N LEU A 109 3.03 15.33 -9.64
CA LEU A 109 3.64 15.41 -8.31
C LEU A 109 3.37 16.76 -7.64
N ALA A 110 3.36 17.85 -8.41
CA ALA A 110 3.01 19.17 -7.92
C ALA A 110 1.57 19.23 -7.40
N LEU A 111 0.66 18.54 -8.08
CA LEU A 111 -0.75 18.48 -7.73
C LEU A 111 -1.00 17.51 -6.56
N LEU A 112 -0.21 16.45 -6.43
CA LEU A 112 -0.22 15.55 -5.26
C LEU A 112 0.30 16.27 -4.00
N VAL A 113 1.40 17.01 -4.13
CA VAL A 113 1.94 17.86 -3.04
C VAL A 113 0.97 18.97 -2.68
N ALA A 114 0.35 19.64 -3.64
CA ALA A 114 -0.64 20.70 -3.38
C ALA A 114 -1.90 20.16 -2.67
N THR A 115 -2.44 19.04 -3.15
CA THR A 115 -3.63 18.36 -2.60
C THR A 115 -3.36 17.86 -1.17
N LEU A 116 -2.17 17.32 -0.91
CA LEU A 116 -1.79 16.82 0.41
C LEU A 116 -1.38 17.96 1.35
N SER A 117 -0.79 19.04 0.85
CA SER A 117 -0.28 20.14 1.68
C SER A 117 -1.31 21.21 2.06
N GLY A 118 -2.57 21.04 1.65
CA GLY A 118 -3.65 21.97 2.02
C GLY A 118 -3.56 23.35 1.35
N GLY A 119 -2.98 23.44 0.15
CA GLY A 119 -3.17 24.61 -0.71
C GLY A 119 -2.28 25.84 -0.46
N GLN A 120 -0.96 25.68 -0.25
CA GLN A 120 -0.01 26.79 -0.47
C GLN A 120 0.48 26.93 -1.92
N ILE A 121 0.03 26.05 -2.83
CA ILE A 121 0.24 26.16 -4.28
C ILE A 121 -1.13 26.01 -4.92
N THR A 122 -1.72 27.11 -5.39
CA THR A 122 -3.03 27.10 -6.04
C THR A 122 -2.96 26.35 -7.38
N LEU A 123 -3.79 25.31 -7.52
CA LEU A 123 -4.15 24.74 -8.82
C LEU A 123 -5.65 24.48 -8.83
N ASP A 124 -6.34 25.17 -9.74
CA ASP A 124 -7.71 24.87 -10.13
C ASP A 124 -7.85 23.38 -10.47
N GLY A 125 -8.84 22.71 -9.87
CA GLY A 125 -9.48 21.57 -10.53
C GLY A 125 -9.49 20.21 -9.85
N ILE A 126 -9.22 20.06 -8.54
CA ILE A 126 -9.50 18.79 -7.84
C ILE A 126 -10.23 19.02 -6.52
N LYS A 127 -11.40 18.38 -6.38
CA LYS A 127 -12.24 18.42 -5.18
C LYS A 127 -11.51 17.78 -4.00
N GLU A 128 -11.18 18.62 -3.03
CA GLU A 128 -10.03 18.54 -2.11
C GLU A 128 -10.15 17.66 -0.85
N ARG A 129 -11.11 16.73 -0.70
CA ARG A 129 -11.23 15.94 0.55
C ARG A 129 -11.46 14.43 0.43
N GLN A 130 -11.67 13.90 -0.77
CA GLN A 130 -11.77 12.45 -1.00
C GLN A 130 -10.43 11.81 -1.43
N THR A 131 -9.49 12.62 -1.91
CA THR A 131 -8.30 12.16 -2.64
C THR A 131 -7.22 11.49 -1.77
N VAL A 132 -6.97 11.99 -0.55
CA VAL A 132 -5.88 11.46 0.29
C VAL A 132 -6.20 10.08 0.84
N ARG A 133 -7.45 9.88 1.26
CA ARG A 133 -7.89 8.58 1.79
C ARG A 133 -7.99 7.54 0.69
N GLU A 134 -8.42 7.94 -0.51
CA GLU A 134 -8.36 7.10 -1.72
C GLU A 134 -6.92 6.67 -2.03
N ILE A 135 -5.94 7.60 -1.97
CA ILE A 135 -4.51 7.26 -2.15
C ILE A 135 -4.01 6.31 -1.06
N VAL A 136 -4.45 6.49 0.19
CA VAL A 136 -4.01 5.65 1.32
C VAL A 136 -4.61 4.26 1.26
N ASP A 137 -5.90 4.15 0.91
CA ASP A 137 -6.65 2.90 0.92
C ASP A 137 -6.34 2.05 -0.33
N ASP A 138 -5.99 2.67 -1.45
CA ASP A 138 -5.54 1.98 -2.66
C ASP A 138 -4.02 1.65 -2.59
N PRO A 139 -3.62 0.38 -2.58
CA PRO A 139 -2.21 -0.03 -2.48
C PRO A 139 -1.34 0.40 -3.65
N VAL A 140 -1.91 0.45 -4.86
CA VAL A 140 -1.21 0.81 -6.10
C VAL A 140 -0.99 2.32 -6.13
N LEU A 141 -2.01 3.11 -5.80
CA LEU A 141 -1.89 4.56 -5.67
C LEU A 141 -0.96 4.93 -4.53
N ARG A 142 -1.08 4.26 -3.37
CA ARG A 142 -0.17 4.44 -2.23
C ARG A 142 1.27 4.18 -2.61
N HIS A 143 1.53 3.04 -3.25
CA HIS A 143 2.89 2.68 -3.67
C HIS A 143 3.47 3.72 -4.63
N THR A 144 2.67 4.12 -5.62
CA THR A 144 3.07 5.12 -6.62
C THR A 144 3.34 6.47 -5.96
N ALA A 145 2.42 6.96 -5.11
CA ALA A 145 2.55 8.22 -4.40
C ALA A 145 3.76 8.25 -3.46
N VAL A 146 3.92 7.21 -2.61
CA VAL A 146 5.06 7.11 -1.69
C VAL A 146 6.37 7.04 -2.46
N THR A 147 6.45 6.26 -3.54
CA THR A 147 7.68 6.15 -4.35
C THR A 147 8.03 7.48 -5.00
N LEU A 148 7.07 8.16 -5.64
CA LEU A 148 7.31 9.46 -6.27
C LEU A 148 7.73 10.53 -5.25
N LEU A 149 7.06 10.58 -4.09
CA LEU A 149 7.39 11.52 -3.01
C LEU A 149 8.78 11.25 -2.43
N ILE A 150 9.15 9.99 -2.20
CA ILE A 150 10.47 9.61 -1.69
C ILE A 150 11.57 9.91 -2.73
N THR A 151 11.37 9.57 -4.00
CA THR A 151 12.32 9.89 -5.06
C THR A 151 12.50 11.41 -5.21
N SER A 152 11.41 12.18 -5.18
CA SER A 152 11.49 13.64 -5.22
C SER A 152 12.21 14.20 -3.99
N LEU A 153 11.94 13.65 -2.81
CA LEU A 153 12.59 14.03 -1.56
C LEU A 153 14.10 13.76 -1.60
N GLN A 154 14.51 12.60 -2.11
CA GLN A 154 15.91 12.22 -2.28
C GLN A 154 16.61 13.13 -3.30
N ASN A 155 16.02 13.38 -4.46
CA ASN A 155 16.58 14.29 -5.46
C ASN A 155 16.74 15.71 -4.92
N THR A 156 15.77 16.18 -4.14
CA THR A 156 15.82 17.51 -3.49
C THR A 156 16.91 17.54 -2.41
N ALA A 157 17.03 16.47 -1.60
CA ALA A 157 18.07 16.36 -0.59
C ALA A 157 19.48 16.29 -1.19
N GLU A 158 19.66 15.61 -2.32
CA GLU A 158 20.96 15.52 -3.02
C GLU A 158 21.48 16.89 -3.46
N GLN A 159 20.57 17.78 -3.88
CA GLN A 159 20.91 19.13 -4.33
C GLN A 159 21.20 20.10 -3.16
N LEU A 160 20.63 19.84 -1.99
CA LEU A 160 20.61 20.79 -0.88
C LEU A 160 21.54 20.42 0.28
N LEU A 161 21.89 19.13 0.43
CA LEU A 161 22.64 18.62 1.56
C LEU A 161 24.08 18.24 1.16
N PRO A 162 25.08 18.51 2.03
CA PRO A 162 26.40 17.94 1.89
C PRO A 162 26.36 16.40 1.84
N TRP A 163 27.27 15.80 1.06
CA TRP A 163 27.29 14.35 0.82
C TRP A 163 27.17 13.44 2.08
N PRO A 164 27.87 13.72 3.20
CA PRO A 164 27.73 12.90 4.42
C PRO A 164 26.32 12.94 5.02
N GLU A 165 25.66 14.09 4.96
CA GLU A 165 24.30 14.30 5.45
C GLU A 165 23.29 13.67 4.48
N PHE A 166 23.46 13.90 3.18
CA PHE A 166 22.64 13.26 2.15
C PHE A 166 22.66 11.73 2.25
N ARG A 167 23.82 11.11 2.46
CA ARG A 167 23.92 9.65 2.59
C ARG A 167 23.09 9.11 3.76
N SER A 168 23.16 9.79 4.91
CA SER A 168 22.36 9.43 6.09
C SER A 168 20.88 9.64 5.82
N TYR A 169 20.54 10.79 5.23
CA TYR A 169 19.19 11.15 4.83
C TYR A 169 18.57 10.12 3.86
N TYR A 170 19.31 9.75 2.81
CA TYR A 170 18.93 8.75 1.83
C TYR A 170 18.60 7.41 2.50
N THR A 171 19.46 6.93 3.39
CA THR A 171 19.24 5.67 4.12
C THR A 171 17.95 5.71 4.96
N ILE A 172 17.70 6.83 5.65
CA ILE A 172 16.49 6.98 6.46
C ILE A 172 15.24 7.09 5.56
N THR A 173 15.33 7.74 4.40
CA THR A 173 14.21 7.81 3.44
C THR A 173 13.88 6.44 2.82
N GLU A 174 14.86 5.57 2.56
CA GLU A 174 14.60 4.19 2.12
C GLU A 174 13.90 3.35 3.21
N GLN A 175 14.30 3.54 4.47
CA GLN A 175 13.63 2.92 5.61
C GLN A 175 12.20 3.44 5.75
N LEU A 176 11.98 4.75 5.59
CA LEU A 176 10.66 5.36 5.61
C LEU A 176 9.76 4.83 4.48
N GLN A 177 10.29 4.71 3.26
CA GLN A 177 9.56 4.13 2.13
C GLN A 177 9.13 2.69 2.47
N THR A 178 10.06 1.87 2.97
CA THR A 178 9.77 0.50 3.34
C THR A 178 8.68 0.44 4.42
N ALA A 179 8.81 1.24 5.48
CA ALA A 179 7.83 1.31 6.56
C ALA A 179 6.44 1.74 6.07
N LEU A 180 6.36 2.76 5.20
CA LEU A 180 5.09 3.28 4.65
C LEU A 180 4.40 2.33 3.69
N LEU A 181 5.12 1.37 3.09
CA LEU A 181 4.57 0.39 2.16
C LEU A 181 4.18 -0.93 2.84
N ILE A 182 4.61 -1.17 4.09
CA ILE A 182 4.20 -2.36 4.86
C ILE A 182 2.70 -2.29 5.18
N PRO A 183 1.93 -3.41 5.15
CA PRO A 183 0.47 -3.39 5.30
C PRO A 183 -0.06 -2.90 6.66
N LYS A 184 0.76 -2.89 7.71
CA LYS A 184 0.44 -2.24 9.00
C LYS A 184 1.71 -1.61 9.61
N PRO A 185 1.99 -0.33 9.32
CA PRO A 185 3.18 0.31 9.82
C PRO A 185 3.11 0.47 11.34
N LYS A 186 4.25 0.31 12.01
CA LYS A 186 4.35 0.56 13.46
C LYS A 186 4.50 2.06 13.68
N ILE A 187 3.59 2.64 14.46
CA ILE A 187 3.60 4.09 14.74
C ILE A 187 4.93 4.55 15.38
N ILE A 188 5.51 3.75 16.28
CA ILE A 188 6.78 4.05 16.95
C ILE A 188 7.94 4.08 15.94
N GLU A 189 7.93 3.18 14.97
CA GLU A 189 8.95 3.10 13.92
C GLU A 189 8.86 4.30 12.98
N LEU A 190 7.65 4.64 12.53
CA LEU A 190 7.41 5.83 11.70
C LEU A 190 7.81 7.13 12.44
N GLN A 191 7.42 7.28 13.71
CA GLN A 191 7.80 8.44 14.53
C GLN A 191 9.32 8.57 14.66
N SER A 192 10.04 7.47 14.85
CA SER A 192 11.50 7.45 14.90
C SER A 192 12.14 7.86 13.57
N LEU A 193 11.58 7.41 12.44
CA LEU A 193 12.10 7.76 11.12
C LEU A 193 11.86 9.24 10.79
N PHE A 194 10.66 9.76 11.07
CA PHE A 194 10.36 11.18 10.88
C PHE A 194 11.17 12.08 11.82
N SER A 195 11.42 11.67 13.06
CA SER A 195 12.26 12.45 13.99
C SER A 195 13.71 12.53 13.49
N GLN A 196 14.25 11.44 12.95
CA GLN A 196 15.58 11.43 12.34
C GLN A 196 15.67 12.33 11.09
N LEU A 197 14.63 12.35 10.24
CA LEU A 197 14.56 13.22 9.05
C LEU A 197 14.36 14.70 9.38
N THR A 198 13.87 15.02 10.59
CA THR A 198 13.61 16.39 11.06
C THR A 198 14.71 16.93 11.98
N THR A 199 15.81 16.18 12.15
CA THR A 199 16.94 16.63 12.99
C THR A 199 17.67 17.84 12.40
N PRO A 200 18.24 18.72 13.25
CA PRO A 200 18.78 20.03 12.88
C PRO A 200 20.09 20.00 12.06
N GLN A 201 20.48 18.84 11.53
CA GLN A 201 21.61 18.72 10.63
C GLN A 201 21.26 19.27 9.23
N THR A 202 19.98 19.30 8.87
CA THR A 202 19.52 20.00 7.67
C THR A 202 19.61 21.51 7.89
N THR A 203 20.34 22.21 7.02
CA THR A 203 20.43 23.67 7.07
C THR A 203 19.01 24.28 7.04
N LEU A 204 18.77 25.32 7.85
CA LEU A 204 17.47 26.04 7.91
C LEU A 204 16.95 26.49 6.53
N THR A 205 17.87 26.67 5.57
CA THR A 205 17.60 27.04 4.18
C THR A 205 17.04 25.89 3.32
N ALA A 206 17.44 24.64 3.58
CA ALA A 206 16.96 23.46 2.84
C ALA A 206 15.61 22.94 3.38
N TRP A 207 15.29 23.26 4.64
CA TRP A 207 14.14 22.71 5.34
C TRP A 207 12.78 22.96 4.65
N PRO A 208 12.45 24.15 4.13
CA PRO A 208 11.17 24.38 3.47
C PRO A 208 10.95 23.50 2.23
N GLN A 209 12.02 23.25 1.46
CA GLN A 209 11.98 22.45 0.24
C GLN A 209 11.86 20.95 0.56
N LEU A 210 12.57 20.48 1.58
CA LEU A 210 12.43 19.10 2.06
C LEU A 210 11.06 18.85 2.72
N TRP A 211 10.56 19.83 3.46
CA TRP A 211 9.26 19.74 4.14
C TRP A 211 8.08 19.61 3.18
N ALA A 212 8.14 20.25 2.01
CA ALA A 212 7.11 20.15 0.98
C ALA A 212 6.86 18.70 0.51
N HIS A 213 7.87 17.83 0.60
CA HIS A 213 7.75 16.41 0.26
C HIS A 213 7.56 15.51 1.50
N LEU A 214 8.14 15.88 2.65
CA LEU A 214 7.96 15.15 3.91
C LEU A 214 6.54 15.25 4.47
N TYR A 215 5.89 16.41 4.36
CA TYR A 215 4.55 16.63 4.92
C TYR A 215 3.49 15.71 4.29
N PRO A 216 3.41 15.56 2.94
CA PRO A 216 2.58 14.54 2.30
C PRO A 216 2.82 13.11 2.82
N LEU A 217 4.09 12.73 3.02
CA LEU A 217 4.45 11.41 3.56
C LEU A 217 3.97 11.23 5.00
N LEU A 218 4.00 12.29 5.81
CA LEU A 218 3.50 12.29 7.19
C LEU A 218 1.98 12.15 7.25
N LEU A 219 1.24 12.76 6.33
CA LEU A 219 -0.21 12.57 6.24
C LEU A 219 -0.59 11.13 5.86
N ILE A 220 0.13 10.54 4.90
CA ILE A 220 -0.02 9.12 4.56
C ILE A 220 0.27 8.27 5.80
N ALA A 221 1.35 8.55 6.53
CA ALA A 221 1.71 7.84 7.77
C ALA A 221 0.60 7.90 8.83
N GLN A 222 0.05 9.09 9.06
CA GLN A 222 -0.99 9.31 10.06
C GLN A 222 -2.27 8.53 9.75
N LEU A 223 -2.73 8.58 8.50
CA LEU A 223 -3.95 7.88 8.07
C LEU A 223 -3.80 6.36 8.06
N ARG A 224 -2.57 5.86 8.00
CA ARG A 224 -2.25 4.42 8.06
C ARG A 224 -2.07 3.86 9.47
N THR A 225 -1.97 4.75 10.45
CA THR A 225 -1.79 4.39 11.86
C THR A 225 -3.02 4.71 12.72
N SER A 226 -3.98 5.47 12.19
CA SER A 226 -5.31 5.74 12.75
C SER A 226 -6.29 4.61 12.48
#